data_AF-A0A453EV11-F1
#
_entry.id   AF-A0A453EV11-F1
#
_cell.length_a   1.000
_cell.length_b   1.000
_cell.length_c   1.000
_cell.angle_alpha   90.00
_cell.angle_beta   90.00
_cell.angle_gamma   90.00
#
_symmetry.space_group_name_H-M   'P 1'
#
loop_
_entity.id
_entity.type
_entity.pdbx_description
1 polymer ?
#
loop_
_entity_poly.entity_id
_entity_poly.type
_entity_poly.pdbx_seq_one_letter_code
_entity_poly.pdbx_strand_id
1 'polypeptide(L)'
;MHLHEMMISNLASVVTVVEKYHMAYLDKNEPRTSILSGMGWVKETLRTPGESHRMFRMNSTMFHNLHDLLVSTYGLKSTTHMSTFEALPLFLYVCGGCHSNRGVQNRFKHSGGTISRKFDLVLHS
;
A
#
# COMPACT_ATOMS: atom_id res chain seq x y z
N MET A 1 36.41 -35.18 -21.11
CA MET A 1 35.55 -34.45 -22.09
C MET A 1 34.09 -34.45 -21.64
N HIS A 2 33.43 -35.61 -21.47
CA HIS A 2 31.99 -35.71 -21.12
C HIS A 2 31.59 -35.09 -19.76
N LEU A 3 32.39 -35.28 -18.71
CA LEU A 3 32.15 -34.66 -17.38
C LEU A 3 32.23 -33.13 -17.42
N HIS A 4 33.11 -32.58 -18.25
CA HIS A 4 33.29 -31.14 -18.41
C HIS A 4 32.09 -30.51 -19.14
N GLU A 5 31.55 -31.19 -20.16
CA GLU A 5 30.35 -30.73 -20.86
C GLU A 5 29.08 -30.79 -19.99
N MET A 6 28.92 -31.85 -19.18
CA MET A 6 27.81 -31.90 -18.19
C MET A 6 27.90 -30.76 -17.19
N MET A 7 29.11 -30.44 -16.70
CA MET A 7 29.31 -29.35 -15.75
C MET A 7 28.93 -27.99 -16.37
N ILE A 8 29.31 -27.76 -17.64
CA ILE A 8 28.95 -26.55 -18.39
C ILE A 8 27.43 -26.47 -18.60
N SER A 9 26.77 -27.57 -18.99
CA SER A 9 25.33 -27.61 -19.21
C SER A 9 24.54 -27.31 -17.92
N ASN A 10 24.96 -27.88 -16.79
CA ASN A 10 24.36 -27.60 -15.50
C ASN A 10 24.50 -26.12 -15.11
N LEU A 11 25.68 -25.54 -15.30
CA LEU A 11 25.90 -24.11 -15.01
C LEU A 11 25.00 -23.23 -15.89
N ALA A 12 24.88 -23.52 -17.19
CA ALA A 12 24.00 -22.80 -18.10
C ALA A 12 22.53 -22.88 -17.65
N SER A 13 22.08 -24.05 -17.19
CA SER A 13 20.71 -24.21 -16.66
C SER A 13 20.46 -23.35 -15.43
N VAL A 14 21.42 -23.27 -14.50
CA VAL A 14 21.32 -22.43 -13.30
C VAL A 14 21.22 -20.96 -13.68
N VAL A 15 22.06 -20.49 -14.61
CA VAL A 15 22.01 -19.11 -15.10
C VAL A 15 20.63 -18.80 -15.70
N THR A 16 20.09 -19.68 -16.55
CA THR A 16 18.75 -19.47 -17.14
C THR A 16 17.64 -19.41 -16.09
N VAL A 17 17.70 -20.24 -15.04
CA VAL A 17 16.71 -20.22 -13.95
C VAL A 17 16.81 -18.91 -13.17
N VAL A 18 18.03 -18.47 -12.85
CA VAL A 18 18.28 -17.21 -12.13
C VAL A 18 17.83 -16.02 -12.96
N GLU A 19 18.15 -15.98 -14.26
CA GLU A 19 17.69 -14.94 -15.19
C GLU A 19 16.16 -14.90 -15.25
N LYS A 20 15.50 -16.04 -15.44
CA LYS A 20 14.03 -16.10 -15.46
C LYS A 20 13.42 -15.61 -14.15
N TYR A 21 14.00 -15.99 -13.00
CA TYR A 21 13.54 -15.50 -11.71
C TYR A 21 13.77 -13.99 -11.56
N HIS A 22 14.93 -13.49 -11.99
CA HIS A 22 15.25 -12.07 -11.96
C HIS A 22 14.26 -11.26 -12.79
N MET A 23 14.06 -11.62 -14.06
CA MET A 23 13.14 -10.93 -14.95
C MET A 23 11.68 -11.01 -14.48
N ALA A 24 11.26 -12.13 -13.89
CA ALA A 24 9.88 -12.31 -13.45
C ALA A 24 9.54 -11.60 -12.13
N TYR A 25 10.51 -11.46 -11.21
CA TYR A 25 10.22 -11.05 -9.83
C TYR A 25 11.07 -9.89 -9.30
N LEU A 26 12.29 -9.71 -9.80
CA LEU A 26 13.22 -8.68 -9.33
C LEU A 26 13.24 -7.46 -10.24
N ASP A 27 13.17 -7.66 -11.56
CA ASP A 27 13.03 -6.60 -12.55
C ASP A 27 11.59 -6.07 -12.57
N LYS A 28 11.26 -5.32 -11.53
CA LYS A 28 9.93 -4.75 -11.37
C LYS A 28 9.84 -3.50 -12.25
N ASN A 29 8.78 -3.44 -13.05
CA ASN A 29 8.36 -2.21 -13.73
C ASN A 29 8.33 -1.03 -12.74
N GLU A 30 8.63 0.16 -13.26
CA GLU A 30 8.64 1.38 -12.46
C GLU A 30 7.36 1.52 -11.60
N PRO A 31 7.49 2.10 -10.39
CA PRO A 31 6.34 2.34 -9.53
C PRO A 31 5.23 3.08 -10.28
N ARG A 32 3.97 2.72 -9.97
CA ARG A 32 2.79 3.30 -10.62
C ARG A 32 2.81 4.83 -10.55
N THR A 33 2.88 5.48 -11.69
CA THR A 33 2.81 6.94 -11.77
C THR A 33 1.38 7.41 -11.52
N SER A 34 1.23 8.42 -10.67
CA SER A 34 -0.01 9.19 -10.52
C SER A 34 0.36 10.61 -10.15
N ILE A 35 -0.44 11.55 -10.66
CA ILE A 35 -0.30 12.98 -10.37
C ILE A 35 -0.53 13.24 -8.87
N LEU A 36 -1.35 12.42 -8.22
CA LEU A 36 -1.68 12.56 -6.79
C LEU A 36 -1.02 11.45 -5.97
N SER A 37 -0.40 11.85 -4.86
CA SER A 37 0.00 10.93 -3.79
C SER A 37 -1.22 10.40 -3.03
N GLY A 38 -1.06 9.33 -2.25
CA GLY A 38 -2.13 8.82 -1.37
C GLY A 38 -2.69 9.91 -0.45
N MET A 39 -1.81 10.64 0.24
CA MET A 39 -2.19 11.81 1.03
C MET A 39 -2.87 12.91 0.21
N GLY A 40 -2.40 13.19 -1.01
CA GLY A 40 -3.01 14.18 -1.91
C GLY A 40 -4.47 13.83 -2.21
N TRP A 41 -4.71 12.56 -2.57
CA TRP A 41 -6.04 12.04 -2.83
C TRP A 41 -6.95 12.08 -1.59
N VAL A 42 -6.42 11.79 -0.39
CA VAL A 42 -7.18 11.90 0.87
C VAL A 42 -7.65 13.34 1.09
N LYS A 43 -6.74 14.31 0.97
CA LYS A 43 -7.08 15.73 1.16
C LYS A 43 -8.11 16.23 0.16
N GLU A 44 -8.01 15.78 -1.09
CA GLU A 44 -9.01 16.07 -2.12
C GLU A 44 -10.37 15.46 -1.74
N THR A 45 -10.40 14.17 -1.39
CA THR A 45 -11.63 13.44 -1.01
C THR A 45 -12.34 14.08 0.18
N LEU A 46 -11.60 14.58 1.17
CA LEU A 46 -12.17 15.24 2.35
C LEU A 46 -12.68 16.66 2.07
N ARG A 47 -12.16 17.33 1.03
CA ARG A 47 -12.57 18.67 0.60
C ARG A 47 -13.71 18.65 -0.40
N THR A 48 -13.83 17.59 -1.19
CA THR A 48 -14.91 17.45 -2.16
C THR A 48 -16.20 17.02 -1.46
N PRO A 49 -17.29 17.81 -1.55
CA PRO A 49 -18.58 17.46 -0.94
C PRO A 49 -19.08 16.09 -1.37
N GLY A 50 -19.55 15.28 -0.42
CA GLY A 50 -20.09 13.93 -0.65
C GLY A 50 -19.04 12.82 -0.83
N GLU A 51 -17.83 13.14 -1.27
CA GLU A 51 -16.80 12.13 -1.59
C GLU A 51 -16.26 11.41 -0.34
N SER A 52 -16.07 12.14 0.77
CA SER A 52 -15.74 11.55 2.07
C SER A 52 -16.71 10.43 2.46
N HIS A 53 -18.02 10.66 2.35
CA HIS A 53 -19.02 9.66 2.66
C HIS A 53 -18.98 8.49 1.67
N ARG A 54 -18.78 8.78 0.38
CA ARG A 54 -18.70 7.75 -0.67
C ARG A 54 -17.50 6.82 -0.49
N MET A 55 -16.34 7.37 -0.13
CA MET A 55 -15.07 6.63 -0.03
C MET A 55 -14.80 6.06 1.36
N PHE A 56 -15.16 6.78 2.43
CA PHE A 56 -14.81 6.43 3.81
C PHE A 56 -16.04 6.07 4.67
N ARG A 57 -17.25 6.09 4.11
CA ARG A 57 -18.53 5.81 4.80
C ARG A 57 -18.86 6.75 5.95
N MET A 58 -18.21 7.92 5.98
CA MET A 58 -18.47 8.98 6.95
C MET A 58 -18.23 10.35 6.30
N ASN A 59 -18.92 11.38 6.78
CA ASN A 59 -18.66 12.73 6.31
C ASN A 59 -17.31 13.26 6.85
N SER A 60 -16.83 14.35 6.25
CA SER A 60 -15.53 14.95 6.60
C SER A 60 -15.45 15.34 8.07
N THR A 61 -16.49 15.91 8.67
CA THR A 61 -16.49 16.30 10.10
C THR A 61 -16.35 15.08 11.02
N MET A 62 -17.11 14.02 10.79
CA MET A 62 -17.01 12.76 11.55
C MET A 62 -15.63 12.13 11.40
N PHE A 63 -15.03 12.22 10.21
CA PHE A 63 -13.67 11.74 9.97
C PHE A 63 -12.66 12.47 10.87
N HIS A 64 -12.70 13.80 10.95
CA HIS A 64 -11.78 14.56 11.80
C HIS A 64 -12.00 14.22 13.29
N ASN A 65 -13.24 14.13 13.74
CA ASN A 65 -13.55 13.75 15.12
C ASN A 65 -13.01 12.36 15.47
N LEU A 66 -13.18 11.38 14.56
CA LEU A 66 -12.63 10.03 14.74
C LEU A 66 -11.10 10.05 14.76
N HIS A 67 -10.48 10.80 13.85
CA HIS A 67 -9.03 10.94 13.79
C HIS A 67 -8.47 11.52 15.08
N ASP A 68 -9.06 12.62 15.57
CA ASP A 68 -8.65 13.27 16.82
C ASP A 68 -8.83 12.34 18.02
N LEU A 69 -9.95 11.61 18.09
CA LEU A 69 -10.19 10.62 19.14
C LEU A 69 -9.12 9.52 19.14
N LEU A 70 -8.82 8.95 17.96
CA LEU A 70 -7.83 7.87 17.84
C LEU A 70 -6.42 8.36 18.19
N VAL A 71 -6.05 9.58 17.79
CA VAL A 71 -4.73 10.14 18.08
C VAL A 71 -4.60 10.53 19.56
N SER A 72 -5.60 11.22 20.11
CA SER A 72 -5.54 11.77 21.48
C SER A 72 -5.73 10.72 22.56
N THR A 73 -6.64 9.77 22.34
CA THR A 73 -7.11 8.85 23.40
C THR A 73 -6.57 7.44 23.21
N TYR A 74 -6.56 6.95 21.97
CA TYR A 74 -6.16 5.57 21.64
C TYR A 74 -4.68 5.46 21.19
N GLY A 75 -4.00 6.58 21.02
CA GLY A 75 -2.56 6.59 20.75
C GLY A 75 -2.18 6.19 19.33
N LEU A 76 -3.07 6.41 18.35
CA LEU A 76 -2.74 6.29 16.93
C LEU A 76 -1.60 7.25 16.58
N LYS A 77 -0.44 6.70 16.18
CA LYS A 77 0.79 7.47 15.92
C LYS A 77 1.21 7.44 14.46
N SER A 78 1.83 8.54 14.03
CA SER A 78 2.49 8.60 12.72
C SER A 78 3.73 7.71 12.72
N THR A 79 4.16 7.33 11.53
CA THR A 79 5.46 6.66 11.33
C THR A 79 6.24 7.41 10.26
N THR A 80 7.52 7.07 10.11
CA THR A 80 8.41 7.64 9.09
C THR A 80 7.80 7.68 7.69
N HIS A 81 7.00 6.69 7.30
CA HIS A 81 6.50 6.55 5.93
C HIS A 81 5.02 6.92 5.74
N MET A 82 4.27 7.19 6.81
CA MET A 82 2.83 7.46 6.70
C MET A 82 2.33 8.17 7.96
N SER A 83 1.60 9.27 7.76
CA SER A 83 0.94 9.99 8.86
C SER A 83 -0.35 9.30 9.28
N THR A 84 -0.84 9.63 10.48
CA THR A 84 -2.13 9.14 10.97
C THR A 84 -3.29 9.57 10.06
N PHE A 85 -3.16 10.76 9.46
CA PHE A 85 -4.14 11.33 8.54
C PHE A 85 -4.16 10.66 7.16
N GLU A 86 -3.16 9.85 6.81
CA GLU A 86 -3.18 8.96 5.63
C GLU A 86 -3.54 7.53 6.01
N ALA A 87 -3.11 7.07 7.19
CA ALA A 87 -3.36 5.72 7.68
C ALA A 87 -4.84 5.45 7.99
N LEU A 88 -5.54 6.39 8.64
CA LEU A 88 -6.95 6.22 8.96
C LEU A 88 -7.84 6.12 7.69
N PRO A 89 -7.72 7.03 6.69
CA PRO A 89 -8.45 6.88 5.44
C PRO A 89 -8.12 5.58 4.70
N LEU A 90 -6.87 5.11 4.76
CA LEU A 90 -6.49 3.82 4.19
C LEU A 90 -7.29 2.68 4.82
N PHE A 91 -7.38 2.66 6.15
CA PHE A 91 -8.19 1.68 6.87
C PHE A 91 -9.67 1.76 6.50
N LEU A 92 -10.25 2.98 6.53
CA LEU A 92 -11.66 3.20 6.20
C LEU A 92 -11.98 2.87 4.74
N TYR A 93 -11.05 3.12 3.81
CA TYR A 93 -11.19 2.78 2.40
C TYR A 93 -11.24 1.26 2.21
N VAL A 94 -10.40 0.49 2.91
CA VAL A 94 -10.45 -0.97 2.88
C VAL A 94 -11.77 -1.48 3.44
N CYS A 95 -12.15 -1.05 4.65
CA CYS A 95 -13.34 -1.55 5.36
C CYS A 95 -14.65 -1.10 4.70
N GLY A 96 -14.74 0.17 4.30
CA GLY A 96 -15.95 0.76 3.74
C GLY A 96 -16.17 0.45 2.27
N GLY A 97 -15.09 0.26 1.50
CA GLY A 97 -15.15 -0.02 0.06
C GLY A 97 -14.93 -1.49 -0.32
N CYS A 98 -14.64 -2.37 0.65
CA CYS A 98 -14.21 -3.76 0.42
C CYS A 98 -13.04 -3.85 -0.58
N HIS A 99 -12.12 -2.88 -0.53
CA HIS A 99 -11.05 -2.78 -1.51
C HIS A 99 -9.93 -3.80 -1.23
N SER A 100 -9.54 -4.55 -2.27
CA SER A 100 -8.39 -5.46 -2.18
C SER A 100 -7.09 -4.69 -1.92
N ASN A 101 -6.10 -5.36 -1.31
CA ASN A 101 -4.77 -4.78 -1.09
C ASN A 101 -4.17 -4.20 -2.39
N ARG A 102 -4.33 -4.90 -3.53
CA ARG A 102 -3.88 -4.38 -4.84
C ARG A 102 -4.59 -3.08 -5.25
N GLY A 103 -5.88 -2.93 -4.95
CA GLY A 103 -6.62 -1.70 -5.19
C GLY A 103 -6.10 -0.54 -4.34
N VAL A 104 -5.83 -0.81 -3.06
CA VAL A 104 -5.26 0.20 -2.14
C VAL A 104 -3.84 0.59 -2.53
N GLN A 105 -3.01 -0.37 -2.97
CA GLN A 105 -1.68 -0.09 -3.53
C GLN A 105 -1.76 0.86 -4.72
N ASN A 106 -2.73 0.62 -5.61
CA ASN A 106 -2.92 1.50 -6.76
C ASN A 106 -3.36 2.91 -6.34
N ARG A 107 -4.20 3.03 -5.31
CA ARG A 107 -4.75 4.31 -4.86
C ARG A 107 -3.76 5.14 -4.03
N PHE A 108 -3.20 4.52 -3.01
CA PHE A 108 -2.34 5.19 -2.02
C PHE A 108 -0.87 5.20 -2.39
N LYS A 109 -0.45 4.46 -3.44
CA LYS A 109 0.92 4.41 -3.95
C LYS A 109 1.96 3.87 -2.95
N HIS A 110 1.51 3.07 -2.00
CA HIS A 110 2.37 2.34 -1.08
C HIS A 110 2.48 0.88 -1.47
N SER A 111 3.55 0.22 -1.01
CA SER A 111 3.71 -1.23 -1.18
C SER A 111 2.60 -1.99 -0.43
N GLY A 112 2.28 -3.21 -0.89
CA GLY A 112 1.29 -4.04 -0.22
C GLY A 112 1.65 -4.39 1.23
N GLY A 113 2.95 -4.55 1.53
CA GLY A 113 3.42 -4.78 2.89
C GLY A 113 3.25 -3.55 3.79
N THR A 114 3.49 -2.35 3.25
CA THR A 114 3.22 -1.10 3.96
C THR A 114 1.73 -0.97 4.29
N ILE A 115 0.86 -1.25 3.31
CA ILE A 115 -0.59 -1.18 3.49
C ILE A 115 -1.07 -2.17 4.56
N SER A 116 -0.65 -3.43 4.49
CA SER A 116 -1.02 -4.44 5.49
C SER A 116 -0.60 -4.05 6.89
N ARG A 117 0.64 -3.60 7.08
CA ARG A 117 1.13 -3.15 8.40
C ARG A 117 0.37 -1.93 8.92
N LYS A 118 0.00 -1.02 8.02
CA LYS A 118 -0.72 0.20 8.39
C LYS A 118 -2.17 -0.05 8.74
N PHE A 119 -2.81 -0.94 8.01
CA PHE A 119 -4.14 -1.43 8.34
C PHE A 119 -4.16 -2.05 9.74
N ASP A 120 -3.21 -2.95 10.01
CA ASP A 120 -3.06 -3.63 11.31
C ASP A 120 -2.83 -2.64 12.47
N LEU A 121 -1.96 -1.64 12.26
CA LEU A 121 -1.70 -0.59 13.25
C LEU A 121 -2.96 0.20 13.61
N VAL A 122 -3.80 0.55 12.64
CA VAL A 122 -5.07 1.26 12.89
C VAL A 122 -6.12 0.34 13.50
N LEU A 123 -6.09 -0.96 13.18
CA LEU A 123 -7.01 -1.94 13.78
C LEU A 123 -6.73 -2.16 15.27
N HIS A 124 -5.45 -2.06 15.67
CA HIS A 124 -4.98 -2.32 17.03
C HIS A 124 -4.62 -1.05 17.82
N SER A 125 -4.94 0.13 17.30
CA SER A 125 -4.81 1.40 18.04
C SER A 125 -5.96 1.60 19.00
#